data_AF-A0A3J4MPH0-F1
#
_entry.id   AF-A0A3J4MPH0-F1
#
_cell.length_a   1.000
_cell.length_b   1.000
_cell.length_c   1.000
_cell.angle_alpha   90.00
_cell.angle_beta   90.00
_cell.angle_gamma   90.00
#
_symmetry.space_group_name_H-M   'P 1'
#
loop_
_entity.id
_entity.type
_entity.pdbx_description
1 polymer ?
#
loop_
_entity_poly.entity_id
_entity_poly.type
_entity_poly.pdbx_seq_one_letter_code
_entity_poly.pdbx_strand_id
1 'polypeptide(L)'
;AAEAAGALVSDISTQVNLVRDRLKDLQSAVLLASAPQGVAFTSGEHLQLSSARNTMINVGQHLDIGAMKNLSVSVEKALGMFVHKGGAKVVANQGDIELQAQHNTMALFSEKQLTVTSSEDEIIISTPETLTLNGGGSYLRLSKNGIEHGSEGIMVMKVASYLVPGTGANLPNETPNFSLTDITQESKISSKSFND
;
A
#
# COMPACT_ATOMS: atom_id res chain seq x y z
N ALA A 1 -6.26 -18.20 0.87
CA ALA A 1 -6.68 -17.07 0.01
C ALA A 1 -5.73 -15.88 0.16
N ALA A 2 -5.53 -15.33 1.37
CA ALA A 2 -4.52 -14.28 1.61
C ALA A 2 -3.10 -14.73 1.24
N GLU A 3 -2.70 -15.94 1.67
CA GLU A 3 -1.44 -16.59 1.26
C GLU A 3 -1.27 -16.70 -0.25
N ALA A 4 -2.30 -17.16 -0.95
CA ALA A 4 -2.30 -17.30 -2.40
C ALA A 4 -2.26 -15.93 -3.14
N ALA A 5 -2.67 -14.86 -2.46
CA ALA A 5 -2.60 -13.49 -2.96
C ALA A 5 -1.29 -12.78 -2.57
N GLY A 6 -0.34 -13.47 -1.93
CA GLY A 6 0.91 -12.89 -1.44
C GLY A 6 0.74 -11.88 -0.29
N ALA A 7 -0.43 -11.85 0.33
CA ALA A 7 -0.68 -10.96 1.46
C ALA A 7 -0.06 -11.51 2.75
N LEU A 8 0.38 -10.60 3.63
CA LEU A 8 0.82 -10.97 4.97
C LEU A 8 -0.29 -11.74 5.70
N VAL A 9 0.05 -12.91 6.20
CA VAL A 9 -0.88 -13.81 6.88
C VAL A 9 -0.88 -13.48 8.37
N SER A 10 -2.06 -13.52 8.99
CA SER A 10 -2.14 -13.42 10.45
C SER A 10 -1.45 -14.61 11.11
N ASP A 11 -0.61 -14.35 12.11
CA ASP A 11 0.01 -15.40 12.93
C ASP A 11 -1.02 -16.01 13.90
N ILE A 12 -1.83 -16.92 13.36
CA ILE A 12 -2.86 -17.65 14.10
C ILE A 12 -2.24 -18.47 15.22
N SER A 13 -1.03 -19.01 15.03
CA SER A 13 -0.33 -19.81 16.04
C SER A 13 -0.09 -18.99 17.31
N THR A 14 0.39 -17.75 17.17
CA THR A 14 0.58 -16.86 18.33
C THR A 14 -0.75 -16.51 19.00
N GLN A 15 -1.84 -16.33 18.24
CA GLN A 15 -3.18 -16.10 18.81
C GLN A 15 -3.67 -17.30 19.64
N VAL A 16 -3.55 -18.51 19.09
CA VAL A 16 -3.97 -19.74 19.76
C VAL A 16 -3.17 -19.97 21.03
N ASN A 17 -1.84 -19.79 20.99
CA ASN A 17 -0.98 -19.95 22.15
C ASN A 17 -1.30 -18.93 23.26
N LEU A 18 -1.63 -17.67 22.90
CA LEU A 18 -2.08 -16.67 23.87
C LEU A 18 -3.35 -17.13 24.60
N VAL A 19 -4.34 -17.63 23.86
CA VAL A 19 -5.60 -18.10 24.45
C VAL A 19 -5.37 -19.33 25.33
N ARG A 20 -4.70 -20.35 24.78
CA ARG A 20 -4.57 -21.67 25.43
C ARG A 20 -3.71 -21.62 26.68
N ASP A 21 -2.56 -20.95 26.63
CA ASP A 21 -1.51 -21.09 27.64
C ASP A 21 -1.49 -19.93 28.66
N ARG A 22 -2.22 -18.84 28.38
CA ARG A 22 -2.22 -17.63 29.22
C ARG A 22 -3.61 -17.21 29.66
N LEU A 23 -4.55 -17.05 28.71
CA LEU A 23 -5.88 -16.51 29.01
C LEU A 23 -6.82 -17.57 29.62
N LYS A 24 -6.75 -18.82 29.13
CA LYS A 24 -7.56 -19.92 29.66
C LYS A 24 -7.26 -20.11 31.14
N ASP A 25 -8.32 -20.17 31.94
CA ASP A 25 -8.26 -20.31 33.41
C ASP A 25 -7.34 -19.29 34.11
N LEU A 26 -7.01 -18.17 33.43
CA LEU A 26 -6.06 -17.16 33.87
C LEU A 26 -4.72 -17.76 34.35
N GLN A 27 -4.17 -18.70 33.58
CA GLN A 27 -2.90 -19.40 33.86
C GLN A 27 -1.66 -18.49 33.98
N SER A 28 -1.79 -17.19 33.75
CA SER A 28 -0.73 -16.20 33.88
C SER A 28 -1.29 -14.87 34.37
N ALA A 29 -0.43 -13.91 34.75
CA ALA A 29 -0.86 -12.57 35.13
C ALA A 29 -1.36 -11.79 33.90
N VAL A 30 -2.65 -11.94 33.60
CA VAL A 30 -3.32 -11.36 32.43
C VAL A 30 -4.65 -10.72 32.82
N LEU A 31 -5.16 -9.83 31.96
CA LEU A 31 -6.50 -9.28 32.06
C LEU A 31 -7.35 -9.80 30.89
N LEU A 32 -8.52 -10.34 31.21
CA LEU A 32 -9.52 -10.76 30.22
C LEU A 32 -10.82 -10.00 30.49
N ALA A 33 -11.22 -9.16 29.54
CA ALA A 33 -12.51 -8.47 29.57
C ALA A 33 -13.45 -9.12 28.55
N SER A 34 -14.61 -9.58 29.00
CA SER A 34 -15.65 -10.17 28.14
C SER A 34 -17.02 -9.66 28.57
N ALA A 35 -17.76 -9.09 27.63
CA ALA A 35 -19.11 -8.56 27.86
C ALA A 35 -19.96 -8.81 26.60
N PRO A 36 -20.91 -9.76 26.63
CA PRO A 36 -21.72 -10.13 25.47
C PRO A 36 -22.55 -8.99 24.86
N GLN A 37 -22.78 -7.92 25.63
CA GLN A 37 -23.52 -6.73 25.19
C GLN A 37 -22.60 -5.54 24.85
N GLY A 38 -21.27 -5.70 24.95
CA GLY A 38 -20.29 -4.71 24.49
C GLY A 38 -19.29 -4.24 25.55
N VAL A 39 -18.19 -3.67 25.06
CA VAL A 39 -17.11 -3.02 25.85
C VAL A 39 -16.77 -1.70 25.16
N ALA A 40 -16.53 -0.63 25.94
CA ALA A 40 -16.09 0.66 25.43
C ALA A 40 -14.83 1.15 26.16
N PHE A 41 -13.85 1.65 25.40
CA PHE A 41 -12.68 2.34 25.93
C PHE A 41 -12.70 3.79 25.43
N THR A 42 -12.81 4.75 26.33
CA THR A 42 -12.90 6.18 26.01
C THR A 42 -11.95 6.98 26.89
N SER A 43 -11.38 8.06 26.36
CA SER A 43 -10.54 9.01 27.10
C SER A 43 -10.87 10.43 26.66
N GLY A 44 -10.82 11.39 27.59
CA GLY A 44 -10.98 12.82 27.28
C GLY A 44 -9.73 13.43 26.64
N GLU A 45 -8.56 12.81 26.85
CA GLU A 45 -7.27 13.27 26.33
C GLU A 45 -6.64 12.18 25.45
N HIS A 46 -5.79 11.32 26.01
CA HIS A 46 -5.05 10.31 25.25
C HIS A 46 -5.54 8.89 25.56
N LEU A 47 -5.58 8.04 24.55
CA LEU A 47 -5.75 6.59 24.67
C LEU A 47 -4.58 5.91 23.97
N GLN A 48 -3.81 5.10 24.70
CA GLN A 48 -2.64 4.40 24.15
C GLN A 48 -2.81 2.89 24.30
N LEU A 49 -2.62 2.17 23.20
CA LEU A 49 -2.54 0.72 23.16
C LEU A 49 -1.14 0.33 22.69
N SER A 50 -0.36 -0.31 23.54
CA SER A 50 1.02 -0.71 23.26
C SER A 50 1.26 -2.14 23.70
N SER A 51 1.97 -2.90 22.86
CA SER A 51 2.35 -4.28 23.10
C SER A 51 3.81 -4.48 22.70
N ALA A 52 4.62 -5.12 23.56
CA ALA A 52 6.02 -5.42 23.24
C ALA A 52 6.17 -6.52 22.16
N ARG A 53 5.10 -7.27 21.90
CA ARG A 53 5.03 -8.27 20.83
C ARG A 53 3.96 -7.87 19.82
N ASN A 54 2.78 -8.47 19.90
CA ASN A 54 1.73 -8.31 18.90
C ASN A 54 0.49 -7.64 19.49
N THR A 55 -0.13 -6.74 18.73
CA THR A 55 -1.51 -6.28 18.93
C THR A 55 -2.38 -6.97 17.88
N MET A 56 -3.45 -7.65 18.30
CA MET A 56 -4.35 -8.40 17.42
C MET A 56 -5.78 -7.86 17.57
N ILE A 57 -6.43 -7.53 16.45
CA ILE A 57 -7.81 -7.05 16.39
C ILE A 57 -8.58 -7.99 15.47
N ASN A 58 -9.56 -8.70 16.03
CA ASN A 58 -10.41 -9.64 15.30
C ASN A 58 -11.87 -9.17 15.42
N VAL A 59 -12.58 -9.05 14.30
CA VAL A 59 -13.97 -8.57 14.28
C VAL A 59 -14.83 -9.48 13.41
N GLY A 60 -16.07 -9.76 13.85
CA GLY A 60 -16.99 -10.65 13.15
C GLY A 60 -17.72 -10.04 11.95
N GLN A 61 -17.87 -8.71 11.92
CA GLN A 61 -18.60 -7.99 10.86
C GLN A 61 -17.79 -6.83 10.26
N HIS A 62 -17.65 -5.71 10.97
CA HIS A 62 -17.03 -4.48 10.44
C HIS A 62 -15.99 -3.93 11.40
N LEU A 63 -14.86 -3.46 10.85
CA LEU A 63 -13.87 -2.68 11.57
C LEU A 63 -13.84 -1.28 10.98
N ASP A 64 -14.30 -0.31 11.76
CA ASP A 64 -14.30 1.11 11.38
C ASP A 64 -13.19 1.84 12.14
N ILE A 65 -12.30 2.51 11.40
CA ILE A 65 -11.20 3.32 11.94
C ILE A 65 -11.29 4.69 11.31
N GLY A 66 -11.38 5.74 12.13
CA GLY A 66 -11.50 7.11 11.66
C GLY A 66 -10.80 8.11 12.58
N ALA A 67 -10.35 9.21 11.99
CA ALA A 67 -9.73 10.33 12.69
C ALA A 67 -10.28 11.64 12.13
N MET A 68 -10.48 12.64 12.99
CA MET A 68 -10.94 13.99 12.56
C MET A 68 -9.85 14.80 11.87
N LYS A 69 -8.59 14.44 12.11
CA LYS A 69 -7.42 15.05 11.48
C LYS A 69 -6.70 14.00 10.66
N ASN A 70 -5.67 13.39 11.25
CA ASN A 70 -4.76 12.51 10.54
C ASN A 70 -4.91 11.07 11.03
N LEU A 71 -4.84 10.13 10.08
CA LEU A 71 -4.58 8.73 10.35
C LEU A 71 -3.19 8.40 9.78
N SER A 72 -2.28 7.96 10.64
CA SER A 72 -0.93 7.56 10.25
C SER A 72 -0.72 6.09 10.60
N VAL A 73 -0.16 5.34 9.65
CA VAL A 73 0.18 3.92 9.81
C VAL A 73 1.63 3.74 9.38
N SER A 74 2.47 3.30 10.30
CA SER A 74 3.91 3.09 10.07
C SER A 74 4.28 1.67 10.49
N VAL A 75 5.06 0.98 9.64
CA VAL A 75 5.51 -0.39 9.88
C VAL A 75 6.98 -0.53 9.49
N GLU A 76 7.75 -1.30 10.25
CA GLU A 76 9.18 -1.51 9.97
C GLU A 76 9.41 -2.51 8.83
N LYS A 77 8.65 -3.61 8.81
CA LYS A 77 8.93 -4.74 7.92
C LYS A 77 8.03 -4.81 6.69
N ALA A 78 6.71 -4.83 6.88
CA ALA A 78 5.78 -4.99 5.77
C ALA A 78 4.35 -4.54 6.15
N LEU A 79 3.65 -3.96 5.17
CA LEU A 79 2.21 -3.65 5.23
C LEU A 79 1.48 -4.55 4.21
N GLY A 80 0.43 -5.24 4.64
CA GLY A 80 -0.38 -6.09 3.79
C GLY A 80 -1.86 -5.76 3.92
N MET A 81 -2.55 -5.62 2.80
CA MET A 81 -4.00 -5.40 2.74
C MET A 81 -4.61 -6.42 1.78
N PHE A 82 -5.61 -7.17 2.25
CA PHE A 82 -6.25 -8.21 1.47
C PHE A 82 -7.76 -8.18 1.64
N VAL A 83 -8.48 -8.23 0.51
CA VAL A 83 -9.93 -8.28 0.49
C VAL A 83 -10.35 -9.57 -0.21
N HIS A 84 -11.03 -10.47 0.51
CA HIS A 84 -11.47 -11.74 -0.07
C HIS A 84 -12.64 -11.58 -1.05
N LYS A 85 -13.56 -10.66 -0.76
CA LYS A 85 -14.79 -10.38 -1.53
C LYS A 85 -15.12 -8.88 -1.46
N GLY A 86 -15.69 -8.30 -2.50
CA GLY A 86 -16.24 -6.92 -2.48
C GLY A 86 -15.29 -5.81 -2.98
N GLY A 87 -14.00 -6.09 -3.18
CA GLY A 87 -13.02 -5.14 -3.71
C GLY A 87 -12.44 -4.16 -2.68
N ALA A 88 -11.47 -3.35 -3.11
CA ALA A 88 -10.81 -2.30 -2.32
C ALA A 88 -10.95 -0.94 -3.01
N LYS A 89 -11.00 0.14 -2.22
CA LYS A 89 -11.05 1.52 -2.72
C LYS A 89 -10.12 2.40 -1.90
N VAL A 90 -9.35 3.25 -2.58
CA VAL A 90 -8.54 4.32 -1.99
C VAL A 90 -8.97 5.60 -2.70
N VAL A 91 -9.53 6.56 -1.96
CA VAL A 91 -10.16 7.76 -2.52
C VAL A 91 -9.79 8.97 -1.66
N ALA A 92 -9.29 10.02 -2.30
CA ALA A 92 -9.16 11.35 -1.73
C ALA A 92 -10.26 12.24 -2.33
N ASN A 93 -11.07 12.89 -1.49
CA ASN A 93 -12.08 13.85 -1.96
C ASN A 93 -11.44 15.18 -2.37
N GLN A 94 -10.35 15.54 -1.70
CA GLN A 94 -9.52 16.70 -1.98
C GLN A 94 -8.06 16.30 -1.72
N GLY A 95 -7.14 16.93 -2.44
CA GLY A 95 -5.73 16.61 -2.37
C GLY A 95 -5.34 15.33 -3.11
N ASP A 96 -4.05 15.04 -3.05
CA ASP A 96 -3.42 14.05 -3.93
C ASP A 96 -3.40 12.65 -3.30
N ILE A 97 -3.36 11.63 -4.17
CA ILE A 97 -2.99 10.26 -3.77
C ILE A 97 -1.60 10.00 -4.31
N GLU A 98 -0.66 9.76 -3.39
CA GLU A 98 0.70 9.35 -3.74
C GLU A 98 0.93 7.88 -3.37
N LEU A 99 1.40 7.10 -4.34
CA LEU A 99 1.85 5.72 -4.16
C LEU A 99 3.29 5.63 -4.62
N GLN A 100 4.20 5.15 -3.77
CA GLN A 100 5.64 5.13 -4.08
C GLN A 100 6.31 3.85 -3.58
N ALA A 101 7.26 3.34 -4.36
CA ALA A 101 8.20 2.29 -3.96
C ALA A 101 9.64 2.85 -4.13
N GLN A 102 10.12 3.58 -3.12
CA GLN A 102 11.31 4.45 -3.25
C GLN A 102 12.62 3.70 -3.53
N HIS A 103 12.71 2.44 -3.10
CA HIS A 103 13.92 1.62 -3.24
C HIS A 103 13.64 0.22 -3.78
N ASN A 104 12.46 0.02 -4.40
CA ASN A 104 12.08 -1.29 -4.92
C ASN A 104 11.05 -1.16 -6.05
N THR A 105 10.50 -2.29 -6.47
CA THR A 105 9.57 -2.38 -7.58
C THR A 105 8.14 -2.06 -7.14
N MET A 106 7.42 -1.28 -7.95
CA MET A 106 5.97 -1.19 -7.91
C MET A 106 5.37 -2.06 -9.01
N ALA A 107 4.39 -2.90 -8.65
CA ALA A 107 3.66 -3.74 -9.61
C ALA A 107 2.15 -3.48 -9.49
N LEU A 108 1.50 -3.31 -10.65
CA LEU A 108 0.05 -3.12 -10.77
C LEU A 108 -0.47 -4.19 -11.75
N PHE A 109 -1.39 -5.02 -11.29
CA PHE A 109 -1.94 -6.13 -12.08
C PHE A 109 -3.45 -6.23 -11.88
N SER A 110 -4.16 -6.53 -12.98
CA SER A 110 -5.60 -6.82 -12.99
C SER A 110 -5.84 -7.96 -13.98
N GLU A 111 -6.61 -8.97 -13.57
CA GLU A 111 -6.98 -10.11 -14.45
C GLU A 111 -7.82 -9.65 -15.64
N LYS A 112 -8.65 -8.61 -15.45
CA LYS A 112 -9.56 -8.10 -16.48
C LYS A 112 -8.98 -6.84 -17.11
N GLN A 113 -9.37 -5.68 -16.58
CA GLN A 113 -9.01 -4.38 -17.14
C GLN A 113 -8.22 -3.56 -16.12
N LEU A 114 -7.22 -2.85 -16.62
CA LEU A 114 -6.54 -1.76 -15.94
C LEU A 114 -6.85 -0.46 -16.71
N THR A 115 -7.33 0.57 -16.00
CA THR A 115 -7.68 1.87 -16.59
C THR A 115 -6.90 2.97 -15.88
N VAL A 116 -6.26 3.84 -16.65
CA VAL A 116 -5.59 5.06 -16.18
C VAL A 116 -6.21 6.23 -16.94
N THR A 117 -6.73 7.24 -16.25
CA THR A 117 -7.47 8.35 -16.86
C THR A 117 -7.22 9.64 -16.09
N SER A 118 -6.88 10.70 -16.80
CA SER A 118 -6.92 12.08 -16.33
C SER A 118 -8.07 12.79 -17.05
N SER A 119 -8.90 13.53 -16.32
CA SER A 119 -10.09 14.19 -16.86
C SER A 119 -9.85 15.62 -17.32
N GLU A 120 -8.81 16.27 -16.78
CA GLU A 120 -8.60 17.72 -16.97
C GLU A 120 -7.22 18.05 -17.55
N ASP A 121 -6.19 17.32 -17.18
CA ASP A 121 -4.81 17.65 -17.52
C ASP A 121 -4.12 16.46 -18.22
N GLU A 122 -3.02 15.93 -17.69
CA GLU A 122 -2.17 14.98 -18.38
C GLU A 122 -2.01 13.62 -17.68
N ILE A 123 -1.45 12.67 -18.43
CA ILE A 123 -0.91 11.41 -17.90
C ILE A 123 0.58 11.37 -18.29
N ILE A 124 1.46 11.49 -17.30
CA ILE A 124 2.91 11.39 -17.50
C ILE A 124 3.36 9.97 -17.14
N ILE A 125 4.04 9.31 -18.08
CA ILE A 125 4.69 8.01 -17.86
C ILE A 125 6.15 8.15 -18.30
N SER A 126 7.05 8.21 -17.32
CA SER A 126 8.47 8.48 -17.54
C SER A 126 9.36 7.40 -16.94
N THR A 127 10.49 7.14 -17.57
CA THR A 127 11.50 6.18 -17.13
C THR A 127 12.87 6.57 -17.68
N PRO A 128 13.95 6.47 -16.89
CA PRO A 128 15.29 6.85 -17.35
C PRO A 128 15.91 5.84 -18.34
N GLU A 129 15.41 4.60 -18.38
CA GLU A 129 16.01 3.52 -19.17
C GLU A 129 15.15 3.08 -20.35
N THR A 130 13.96 2.52 -20.09
CA THR A 130 13.12 1.95 -21.14
C THR A 130 11.64 1.92 -20.76
N LEU A 131 10.78 2.40 -21.66
CA LEU A 131 9.33 2.23 -21.60
C LEU A 131 8.89 1.24 -22.68
N THR A 132 8.11 0.23 -22.31
CA THR A 132 7.51 -0.73 -23.27
C THR A 132 6.01 -0.80 -23.07
N LEU A 133 5.26 -0.55 -24.15
CA LEU A 133 3.81 -0.76 -24.23
C LEU A 133 3.57 -1.94 -25.17
N ASN A 134 2.94 -3.01 -24.69
CA ASN A 134 2.75 -4.24 -25.46
C ASN A 134 1.31 -4.73 -25.34
N GLY A 135 0.72 -5.17 -26.46
CA GLY A 135 -0.56 -5.87 -26.49
C GLY A 135 -0.76 -6.65 -27.79
N GLY A 136 -1.32 -7.85 -27.69
CA GLY A 136 -1.69 -8.67 -28.87
C GLY A 136 -0.52 -9.00 -29.81
N GLY A 137 0.71 -9.09 -29.30
CA GLY A 137 1.92 -9.34 -30.09
C GLY A 137 2.55 -8.10 -30.74
N SER A 138 1.91 -6.93 -30.62
CA SER A 138 2.47 -5.65 -31.08
C SER A 138 3.02 -4.83 -29.91
N TYR A 139 3.96 -3.93 -30.16
CA TYR A 139 4.53 -3.08 -29.12
C TYR A 139 5.07 -1.73 -29.61
N LEU A 140 5.24 -0.82 -28.65
CA LEU A 140 6.00 0.42 -28.74
C LEU A 140 7.07 0.40 -27.65
N ARG A 141 8.34 0.62 -28.01
CA ARG A 141 9.47 0.69 -27.07
C ARG A 141 10.21 2.02 -27.21
N LEU A 142 10.40 2.73 -26.09
CA LEU A 142 11.21 3.95 -26.00
C LEU A 142 12.43 3.64 -25.15
N SER A 143 13.63 3.98 -25.64
CA SER A 143 14.89 3.72 -24.94
C SER A 143 15.95 4.75 -25.31
N LYS A 144 17.12 4.69 -24.66
CA LYS A 144 18.31 5.49 -25.03
C LYS A 144 18.76 5.30 -26.48
N ASN A 145 18.40 4.17 -27.10
CA ASN A 145 18.73 3.85 -28.49
C ASN A 145 17.70 4.39 -29.50
N GLY A 146 16.60 5.00 -29.03
CA GLY A 146 15.54 5.55 -29.86
C GLY A 146 14.16 4.91 -29.62
N ILE A 147 13.27 5.11 -30.60
CA ILE A 147 11.88 4.66 -30.59
C ILE A 147 11.72 3.47 -31.56
N GLU A 148 11.07 2.40 -31.10
CA GLU A 148 10.80 1.19 -31.90
C GLU A 148 9.31 0.87 -31.90
N HIS A 149 8.75 0.69 -33.10
CA HIS A 149 7.38 0.20 -33.33
C HIS A 149 7.47 -1.20 -33.95
N GLY A 150 6.91 -2.22 -33.29
CA GLY A 150 6.94 -3.60 -33.77
C GLY A 150 5.55 -4.22 -33.88
N SER A 151 5.29 -4.91 -34.99
CA SER A 151 4.07 -5.71 -35.20
C SER A 151 4.30 -6.76 -36.29
N GLU A 152 3.71 -7.95 -36.13
CA GLU A 152 3.57 -8.94 -37.21
C GLU A 152 2.42 -8.59 -38.17
N GLY A 153 1.54 -7.66 -37.77
CA GLY A 153 0.40 -7.19 -38.54
C GLY A 153 0.68 -5.89 -39.30
N ILE A 154 -0.37 -5.34 -39.91
CA ILE A 154 -0.31 -4.07 -40.64
C ILE A 154 -0.35 -2.89 -39.66
N MET A 155 0.63 -2.00 -39.73
CA MET A 155 0.58 -0.70 -39.06
C MET A 155 -0.22 0.30 -39.91
N VAL A 156 -1.33 0.78 -39.39
CA VAL A 156 -2.20 1.76 -40.08
C VAL A 156 -2.10 3.12 -39.39
N MET A 157 -1.56 4.11 -40.09
CA MET A 157 -1.52 5.51 -39.64
C MET A 157 -2.62 6.32 -40.34
N LYS A 158 -3.60 6.81 -39.58
CA LYS A 158 -4.68 7.69 -40.08
C LYS A 158 -4.51 9.07 -39.45
N VAL A 159 -3.89 10.00 -40.18
CA VAL A 159 -3.57 11.35 -39.71
C VAL A 159 -3.79 12.38 -40.82
N ALA A 160 -4.08 13.63 -40.44
CA ALA A 160 -4.24 14.73 -41.41
C ALA A 160 -2.90 15.19 -42.01
N SER A 161 -1.81 15.11 -41.23
CA SER A 161 -0.45 15.43 -41.65
C SER A 161 0.55 14.61 -40.83
N TYR A 162 1.65 14.18 -41.44
CA TYR A 162 2.76 13.50 -40.77
C TYR A 162 4.06 14.21 -41.13
N LEU A 163 4.51 15.10 -40.24
CA LEU A 163 5.70 15.92 -40.45
C LEU A 163 6.89 15.28 -39.72
N VAL A 164 8.04 15.21 -40.40
CA VAL A 164 9.33 14.80 -39.82
C VAL A 164 10.30 15.98 -39.93
N PRO A 165 10.18 17.00 -39.07
CA PRO A 165 10.96 18.22 -39.17
C PRO A 165 12.36 18.02 -38.58
N GLY A 166 13.35 17.70 -39.42
CA GLY A 166 14.77 17.72 -39.04
C GLY A 166 15.18 16.66 -38.01
N THR A 167 16.25 16.93 -37.25
CA THR A 167 16.84 16.01 -36.26
C THR A 167 16.11 16.06 -34.92
N GLY A 168 16.28 15.03 -34.09
CA GLY A 168 15.48 14.80 -32.88
C GLY A 168 15.51 15.91 -31.81
N ALA A 169 14.48 15.90 -30.96
CA ALA A 169 14.36 16.73 -29.76
C ALA A 169 14.66 15.91 -28.48
N ASN A 170 14.92 16.59 -27.35
CA ASN A 170 15.17 15.97 -26.05
C ASN A 170 14.20 16.54 -25.00
N LEU A 171 13.72 15.67 -24.10
CA LEU A 171 12.95 16.04 -22.92
C LEU A 171 13.62 15.40 -21.70
N PRO A 172 14.25 16.18 -20.80
CA PRO A 172 14.88 15.65 -19.60
C PRO A 172 13.86 14.94 -18.70
N ASN A 173 14.24 13.80 -18.15
CA ASN A 173 13.47 13.12 -17.11
C ASN A 173 13.90 13.64 -15.74
N GLU A 174 12.99 14.28 -14.99
CA GLU A 174 13.23 14.66 -13.60
C GLU A 174 12.64 13.59 -12.67
N THR A 175 13.49 12.85 -11.97
CA THR A 175 13.07 11.86 -10.98
C THR A 175 13.27 12.39 -9.57
N PRO A 176 12.29 12.25 -8.66
CA PRO A 176 12.49 12.55 -7.24
C PRO A 176 13.65 11.71 -6.67
N ASN A 177 14.53 12.34 -5.87
CA ASN A 177 15.59 11.65 -5.17
C ASN A 177 15.14 11.28 -3.75
N PHE A 178 15.34 10.03 -3.34
CA PHE A 178 14.96 9.52 -2.02
C PHE A 178 16.19 9.05 -1.25
N SER A 179 16.34 9.55 -0.01
CA SER A 179 17.33 9.05 0.95
C SER A 179 16.75 7.88 1.75
N LEU A 180 17.55 6.83 1.97
CA LEU A 180 17.18 5.75 2.89
C LEU A 180 16.97 6.32 4.30
N THR A 181 15.81 6.05 4.90
CA THR A 181 15.45 6.48 6.26
C THR A 181 15.00 5.27 7.06
N ASP A 182 15.61 5.05 8.23
CA ASP A 182 15.20 4.02 9.18
C ASP A 182 14.05 4.52 10.05
N ILE A 183 13.08 3.66 10.37
CA ILE A 183 12.05 3.97 11.36
C ILE A 183 12.67 3.75 12.75
N THR A 184 13.17 4.83 13.36
CA THR A 184 13.66 4.78 14.74
C THR A 184 12.50 5.00 15.71
N GLN A 185 11.99 3.94 16.33
CA GLN A 185 11.08 4.08 17.46
C GLN A 185 11.88 4.42 18.73
N GLU A 186 11.83 5.67 19.20
CA GLU A 186 12.35 6.01 20.53
C GLU A 186 11.49 5.36 21.61
N SER A 187 11.95 4.23 22.16
CA SER A 187 11.32 3.56 23.28
C SER A 187 11.55 4.34 24.58
N LYS A 188 10.72 5.36 24.84
CA LYS A 188 10.69 6.07 26.12
C LYS A 188 9.30 6.06 26.74
N ILE A 189 8.74 4.87 26.96
CA ILE A 189 7.61 4.71 27.89
C ILE A 189 8.21 4.47 29.27
N SER A 190 8.45 5.56 30.01
CA SER A 190 8.73 5.50 31.44
C SER A 190 7.40 5.38 32.17
N SER A 191 6.98 4.17 32.51
CA SER A 191 5.97 3.96 33.54
C SER A 191 6.61 4.23 34.89
N LYS A 192 6.50 5.45 35.41
CA LYS A 192 6.78 5.70 36.83
C LYS A 192 5.69 4.97 37.63
N SER A 193 6.07 3.90 38.33
CA SER A 193 5.27 3.36 39.43
C SER A 193 5.11 4.46 40.47
N PHE A 194 3.88 4.90 40.71
CA PHE A 194 3.56 5.63 41.93
C PHE A 194 3.55 4.58 43.05
N ASN A 195 4.67 4.48 43.76
CA ASN A 195 4.66 3.93 45.11
C ASN A 195 4.26 5.08 46.04
N ASP A 196 3.11 4.93 46.71
CA ASP A 196 2.88 5.38 48.08
C ASP A 196 2.39 4.18 48.88
#